data_AF-A0A9X8ZCK0-F1
#
_entry.id   AF-A0A9X8ZCK0-F1
#
_cell.length_a   1.000
_cell.length_b   1.000
_cell.length_c   1.000
_cell.angle_alpha   90.00
_cell.angle_beta   90.00
_cell.angle_gamma   90.00
#
_symmetry.space_group_name_H-M   'P 1'
#
loop_
_entity.id
_entity.type
_entity.pdbx_description
1 polymer ?
#
loop_
_entity_poly.entity_id
_entity_poly.type
_entity_poly.pdbx_seq_one_letter_code
_entity_poly.pdbx_strand_id
1 'polypeptide(L)'
;MKRLAESDLNGIGTILTKCEDPDFMMQNTESKVLKKTETQSSAIEKLKNYRNDFAHFNPKGLTIVTDTEEWMIDEVVSVIKFLALESNNVTYYNVDDKEKVKKIIGQFTK
;
A
#
# COMPACT_ATOMS: atom_id res chain seq x y z
N MET A 1 -21.70 -10.10 -26.01
CA MET A 1 -20.37 -9.63 -25.56
C MET A 1 -20.62 -8.66 -24.41
N LYS A 2 -20.61 -9.17 -23.17
CA LYS A 2 -20.94 -8.38 -21.96
C LYS A 2 -19.70 -7.51 -21.67
N ARG A 3 -19.83 -6.19 -21.75
CA ARG A 3 -18.79 -5.28 -21.22
C ARG A 3 -18.56 -5.72 -19.77
N LEU A 4 -17.31 -6.02 -19.43
CA LEU A 4 -16.87 -6.08 -18.04
C LEU A 4 -17.02 -4.66 -17.51
N ALA A 5 -18.24 -4.35 -17.07
CA ALA A 5 -18.54 -3.13 -16.35
C ALA A 5 -17.56 -3.09 -15.18
N GLU A 6 -16.75 -2.04 -15.11
CA GLU A 6 -16.41 -1.19 -13.95
C GLU A 6 -16.89 -1.65 -12.55
N SER A 7 -16.82 -2.94 -12.24
CA SER A 7 -17.36 -3.53 -11.02
C SER A 7 -16.29 -3.45 -9.95
N ASP A 8 -16.45 -2.44 -9.09
CA ASP A 8 -15.91 -2.40 -7.72
C ASP A 8 -14.44 -2.77 -7.60
N LEU A 9 -13.55 -1.89 -8.11
CA LEU A 9 -12.24 -1.76 -7.49
C LEU A 9 -12.48 -1.39 -6.02
N ASN A 10 -12.38 -2.38 -5.14
CA ASN A 10 -12.39 -2.17 -3.70
C ASN A 10 -11.49 -0.98 -3.39
N GLY A 11 -12.01 0.03 -2.70
CA GLY A 11 -11.21 1.15 -2.24
C GLY A 11 -10.03 0.62 -1.43
N ILE A 12 -8.91 1.35 -1.43
CA ILE A 12 -7.70 0.93 -0.71
C ILE A 12 -7.98 0.61 0.77
N GLY A 13 -8.93 1.32 1.39
CA GLY A 13 -9.40 1.02 2.75
C GLY A 13 -9.98 -0.39 2.88
N THR A 14 -10.89 -0.79 1.98
CA THR A 14 -11.49 -2.13 1.98
C THR A 14 -10.46 -3.23 1.78
N ILE A 15 -9.47 -3.01 0.90
CA ILE A 15 -8.37 -3.96 0.72
C ILE A 15 -7.52 -4.06 1.98
N LEU A 16 -7.17 -2.93 2.59
CA LEU A 16 -6.37 -2.93 3.82
C LEU A 16 -7.10 -3.60 4.99
N THR A 17 -8.43 -3.44 5.11
CA THR A 17 -9.22 -4.17 6.10
C THR A 17 -9.14 -5.67 5.88
N LYS A 18 -9.22 -6.14 4.62
CA LYS A 18 -9.02 -7.56 4.30
C LYS A 18 -7.60 -8.02 4.62
N CYS A 19 -6.59 -7.18 4.41
CA CYS A 19 -5.21 -7.50 4.78
C CYS A 19 -4.98 -7.60 6.30
N GLU A 20 -5.88 -7.04 7.12
CA GLU A 20 -5.84 -7.17 8.58
C GLU A 20 -6.70 -8.31 9.12
N ASP A 21 -7.48 -8.95 8.25
CA ASP A 21 -8.35 -10.06 8.59
C ASP A 21 -7.59 -11.39 8.45
N PRO A 22 -7.40 -12.15 9.55
CA PRO A 22 -6.78 -13.48 9.49
C PRO A 22 -7.51 -14.44 8.57
N ASP A 23 -8.85 -14.41 8.52
CA ASP A 23 -9.64 -15.32 7.70
C ASP A 23 -9.38 -15.09 6.21
N PHE A 24 -9.01 -13.85 5.85
CA PHE A 24 -8.63 -13.50 4.49
C PHE A 24 -7.14 -13.74 4.21
N MET A 25 -6.25 -13.42 5.14
CA MET A 25 -4.81 -13.44 4.89
C MET A 25 -4.12 -14.78 5.14
N MET A 26 -4.70 -15.68 5.94
CA MET A 26 -4.09 -16.97 6.27
C MET A 26 -4.34 -18.01 5.18
N GLN A 27 -3.79 -17.76 3.98
CA GLN A 27 -3.95 -18.64 2.82
C GLN A 27 -2.97 -19.82 2.83
N ASN A 28 -1.80 -19.66 3.48
CA ASN A 28 -0.73 -20.65 3.58
C ASN A 28 -0.27 -20.82 5.04
N THR A 29 0.47 -21.90 5.31
CA THR A 29 0.96 -22.23 6.66
C THR A 29 1.85 -21.13 7.27
N GLU A 30 2.56 -20.38 6.44
CA GLU A 30 3.50 -19.35 6.86
C GLU A 30 3.01 -17.92 6.54
N SER A 31 1.73 -17.77 6.17
CA SER A 31 1.12 -16.46 5.92
C SER A 31 1.15 -15.58 7.16
N LYS A 32 1.24 -14.27 6.96
CA LYS A 32 1.18 -13.26 8.03
C LYS A 32 0.11 -12.23 7.72
N VAL A 33 -0.62 -11.86 8.76
CA VAL A 33 -1.66 -10.82 8.72
C VAL A 33 -1.01 -9.45 8.89
N LEU A 34 -1.48 -8.44 8.12
CA LEU A 34 -1.05 -7.07 8.31
C LEU A 34 -1.51 -6.59 9.69
N LYS A 35 -0.61 -5.95 10.43
CA LYS A 35 -0.93 -5.28 11.69
C LYS A 35 -0.40 -3.86 11.59
N LYS A 36 -1.25 -2.92 11.20
CA LYS A 36 -0.82 -1.53 11.06
C LYS A 36 -0.60 -0.88 12.42
N THR A 37 0.43 -0.05 12.51
CA THR A 37 0.56 0.90 13.62
C THR A 37 -0.37 2.09 13.42
N GLU A 38 -0.56 2.89 14.47
CA GLU A 38 -1.31 4.16 14.37
C GLU A 38 -0.63 5.12 13.38
N THR A 39 0.71 5.15 13.39
CA THR A 39 1.53 5.95 12.48
C THR A 39 1.33 5.54 11.02
N GLN A 40 1.34 4.24 10.72
CA GLN A 40 1.05 3.71 9.39
C GLN A 40 -0.37 4.04 8.94
N SER A 41 -1.34 3.93 9.85
CA SER A 41 -2.74 4.26 9.54
C SER A 41 -2.91 5.75 9.23
N SER A 42 -2.26 6.63 10.00
CA SER A 42 -2.26 8.08 9.77
C SER A 42 -1.59 8.46 8.45
N ALA A 43 -0.44 7.85 8.14
CA ALA A 43 0.26 8.04 6.87
C ALA A 43 -0.61 7.66 5.66
N ILE A 44 -1.30 6.51 5.73
CA ILE A 44 -2.18 6.03 4.67
C ILE A 44 -3.39 6.96 4.47
N GLU A 45 -4.02 7.43 5.55
CA GLU A 45 -5.14 8.38 5.44
C GLU A 45 -4.71 9.71 4.82
N LYS A 46 -3.55 10.24 5.21
CA LYS A 46 -2.97 11.43 4.56
C LYS A 46 -2.71 11.20 3.07
N LEU A 47 -2.12 10.05 2.71
CA LEU A 47 -1.87 9.71 1.31
C LEU A 47 -3.17 9.61 0.48
N LYS A 48 -4.24 9.05 1.07
CA LYS A 48 -5.57 9.02 0.44
C LYS A 48 -6.10 10.43 0.18
N ASN A 49 -5.94 11.34 1.14
CA ASN A 49 -6.35 12.74 0.98
C ASN A 49 -5.56 13.41 -0.14
N TYR A 50 -4.24 13.24 -0.17
CA TYR A 50 -3.40 13.75 -1.27
C TYR A 50 -3.82 13.21 -2.64
N ARG A 51 -4.07 11.91 -2.74
CA ARG A 51 -4.57 11.29 -3.97
C ARG A 51 -5.91 11.87 -4.40
N ASN A 52 -6.81 12.13 -3.45
CA ASN A 52 -8.11 12.75 -3.73
C ASN A 52 -7.96 14.21 -4.16
N ASP A 53 -7.13 15.00 -3.48
CA ASP A 53 -6.88 16.40 -3.85
C ASP A 53 -6.29 16.51 -5.26
N PHE A 54 -5.32 15.65 -5.57
CA PHE A 54 -4.71 15.56 -6.90
C PHE A 54 -5.72 15.17 -7.96
N ALA A 55 -6.54 14.13 -7.71
CA ALA A 55 -7.54 13.65 -8.67
C ALA A 55 -8.63 14.69 -8.97
N HIS A 56 -8.97 15.55 -8.01
CA HIS A 56 -10.00 16.59 -8.18
C HIS A 56 -9.43 17.95 -8.60
N PHE A 57 -8.12 18.01 -8.95
CA PHE A 57 -7.42 19.25 -9.28
C PHE A 57 -7.71 20.39 -8.28
N ASN A 58 -7.90 20.04 -7.02
CA ASN A 58 -8.32 21.01 -6.02
C ASN A 58 -7.17 22.01 -5.85
N PRO A 59 -7.35 23.31 -6.14
CA PRO A 59 -6.29 24.29 -6.07
C PRO A 59 -5.95 24.55 -4.60
N LYS A 60 -5.20 23.64 -4.01
CA LYS A 60 -4.40 23.91 -2.83
C LYS A 60 -3.22 24.73 -3.35
N GLY A 61 -2.88 25.84 -2.68
CA GLY A 61 -1.66 26.57 -3.02
C GLY A 61 -0.46 25.64 -3.04
N LEU A 62 0.70 26.12 -3.47
CA LEU A 62 1.99 25.41 -3.49
C LEU A 62 2.48 24.93 -2.10
N THR A 63 1.58 24.62 -1.17
CA THR A 63 1.80 23.84 0.06
C THR A 63 1.93 22.35 -0.29
N ILE A 64 2.74 22.05 -1.30
CA ILE A 64 3.01 20.70 -1.80
C ILE A 64 4.08 20.11 -0.88
N VAL A 65 3.68 19.14 -0.05
CA VAL A 65 4.57 18.21 0.69
C VAL A 65 5.82 18.91 1.21
N THR A 66 5.67 19.76 2.22
CA THR A 66 6.82 20.32 2.92
C THR A 66 7.61 19.18 3.57
N ASP A 67 8.94 19.31 3.67
CA ASP A 67 9.89 18.35 4.28
C ASP A 67 9.40 17.71 5.61
N THR A 68 8.46 18.37 6.29
CA THR A 68 7.73 17.90 7.48
C THR A 68 6.91 16.62 7.30
N GLU A 69 6.64 16.17 6.08
CA GLU A 69 5.77 15.01 5.82
C GLU A 69 6.47 13.80 5.18
N GLU A 70 7.80 13.85 4.98
CA GLU A 70 8.56 12.70 4.45
C GLU A 70 8.36 11.41 5.27
N TRP A 71 8.12 11.52 6.58
CA TRP A 71 7.87 10.38 7.46
C TRP A 71 6.77 9.44 6.96
N MET A 72 5.76 9.96 6.24
CA MET A 72 4.66 9.13 5.75
C MET A 72 5.09 8.16 4.66
N ILE A 73 6.15 8.50 3.90
CA ILE A 73 6.65 7.68 2.81
C ILE A 73 7.20 6.39 3.40
N ASP A 74 8.04 6.47 4.42
CA ASP A 74 8.61 5.31 5.10
C ASP A 74 7.52 4.40 5.67
N GLU A 75 6.51 4.99 6.30
CA GLU A 75 5.39 4.25 6.88
C GLU A 75 4.57 3.51 5.81
N VAL A 76 4.22 4.17 4.70
CA VAL A 76 3.48 3.54 3.60
C VAL A 76 4.32 2.47 2.91
N VAL A 77 5.59 2.76 2.63
CA VAL A 77 6.52 1.81 1.99
C VAL A 77 6.75 0.60 2.88
N SER A 78 6.79 0.76 4.20
CA SER A 78 6.90 -0.36 5.14
C SER A 78 5.70 -1.31 5.02
N VAL A 79 4.49 -0.79 4.85
CA VAL A 79 3.27 -1.60 4.62
C VAL A 79 3.33 -2.31 3.28
N ILE A 80 3.74 -1.61 2.21
CA ILE A 80 3.92 -2.23 0.88
C ILE A 80 4.96 -3.36 0.93
N LYS A 81 6.08 -3.12 1.62
CA LYS A 81 7.14 -4.11 1.82
C LYS A 81 6.61 -5.33 2.56
N PHE A 82 5.87 -5.13 3.65
CA PHE A 82 5.25 -6.23 4.37
C PHE A 82 4.37 -7.07 3.44
N LEU A 83 3.45 -6.42 2.72
CA LEU A 83 2.49 -7.09 1.85
C LEU A 83 3.19 -7.85 0.71
N ALA A 84 4.20 -7.25 0.08
CA ALA A 84 4.88 -7.83 -1.08
C ALA A 84 5.91 -8.90 -0.71
N LEU A 85 6.64 -8.74 0.41
CA LEU A 85 7.83 -9.53 0.68
C LEU A 85 7.77 -10.35 1.97
N GLU A 86 6.93 -9.98 2.94
CA GLU A 86 6.97 -10.54 4.30
C GLU A 86 5.69 -11.27 4.71
N SER A 87 4.57 -10.98 4.04
CA SER A 87 3.25 -11.57 4.27
C SER A 87 3.16 -13.05 3.88
N ASN A 88 4.09 -13.52 3.06
CA ASN A 88 4.12 -14.86 2.46
C ASN A 88 2.86 -15.23 1.66
N ASN A 89 2.14 -14.21 1.18
CA ASN A 89 0.94 -14.35 0.33
C ASN A 89 1.23 -14.07 -1.15
N VAL A 90 2.46 -13.67 -1.49
CA VAL A 90 2.88 -13.42 -2.88
C VAL A 90 3.92 -14.46 -3.28
N THR A 91 3.59 -15.24 -4.31
CA THR A 91 4.54 -16.20 -4.92
C THR A 91 5.22 -15.55 -6.12
N TYR A 92 6.54 -15.39 -6.03
CA TYR A 92 7.35 -14.94 -7.15
C TYR A 92 7.88 -16.15 -7.92
N TYR A 93 7.33 -16.39 -9.11
CA TYR A 93 7.78 -17.50 -9.98
C TYR A 93 9.15 -17.24 -10.63
N ASN A 94 9.52 -15.98 -10.80
CA ASN A 94 10.83 -15.56 -11.28
C ASN A 94 11.60 -14.84 -10.17
N VAL A 95 12.83 -15.30 -9.92
CA VAL A 95 13.74 -14.68 -8.94
C VAL A 95 14.02 -13.21 -9.30
N ASP A 96 14.16 -12.89 -10.59
CA ASP A 96 14.43 -11.53 -11.04
C ASP A 96 13.31 -10.55 -10.66
N ASP A 97 12.05 -11.01 -10.61
CA ASP A 97 10.94 -10.15 -10.25
C ASP A 97 10.90 -9.84 -8.76
N LYS A 98 11.26 -10.83 -7.92
CA LYS A 98 11.43 -10.61 -6.48
C LYS A 98 12.56 -9.62 -6.21
N GLU A 99 13.69 -9.76 -6.91
CA GLU A 99 14.83 -8.85 -6.76
C GLU A 99 14.53 -7.44 -7.27
N LYS A 100 13.77 -7.29 -8.36
CA LYS A 100 13.27 -5.98 -8.80
C LYS A 100 12.40 -5.31 -7.74
N VAL A 101 11.47 -6.04 -7.12
CA VAL A 101 10.61 -5.50 -6.07
C VAL A 101 11.44 -5.04 -4.87
N LYS A 102 12.39 -5.86 -4.41
CA LYS A 102 13.32 -5.48 -3.34
C LYS A 102 14.10 -4.21 -3.70
N LYS A 103 14.63 -4.13 -4.93
CA LYS A 103 15.38 -2.97 -5.41
C LYS A 103 14.53 -1.70 -5.42
N ILE A 104 13.28 -1.78 -5.91
CA ILE A 104 12.36 -0.65 -5.96
C ILE A 104 12.02 -0.18 -4.55
N ILE A 105 11.64 -1.08 -3.66
CA ILE A 105 11.34 -0.73 -2.25
C ILE A 105 12.55 -0.07 -1.59
N GLY A 106 13.76 -0.62 -1.83
CA GLY A 106 15.01 -0.09 -1.30
C GLY A 106 15.37 1.31 -1.79
N GLN A 107 14.75 1.83 -2.85
CA GLN A 107 14.96 3.22 -3.30
C GLN A 107 14.20 4.24 -2.45
N PHE A 108 13.18 3.81 -1.71
CA PHE A 108 12.35 4.69 -0.88
C PHE A 108 12.73 4.64 0.59
N THR A 109 13.37 3.57 1.05
CA THR A 109 13.94 3.49 2.41
C THR A 109 15.39 3.98 2.38
N LYS A 110 15.66 5.15 2.97
CA LYS A 110 17.03 5.69 3.16
C LYS A 110 17.77 4.99 4.30
#